data_AF-A0A933GUM9-F1
#
_entry.id   AF-A0A933GUM9-F1
#
_cell.length_a   1.000
_cell.length_b   1.000
_cell.length_c   1.000
_cell.angle_alpha   90.00
_cell.angle_beta   90.00
_cell.angle_gamma   90.00
#
_symmetry.space_group_name_H-M   'P 1'
#
loop_
_entity.id
_entity.type
_entity.pdbx_description
1 polymer ?
#
loop_
_entity_poly.entity_id
_entity_poly.type
_entity_poly.pdbx_seq_one_letter_code
_entity_poly.pdbx_strand_id
1 'polypeptide(L)'
;MHSISDEAHYDPEIQRIFGLWSRLDQEIFTPNPGESVLERMATDAWESQDPRIRAAWEELTDPTNLPALTEWAAQSNMHAEARRASDMALRICRERAAGQP
;
A
#
# COMPACT_ATOMS: atom_id res chain seq x y z
N MET A 1 20.62 3.64 -37.38
CA MET A 1 20.30 4.70 -36.41
C MET A 1 18.80 4.69 -36.19
N HIS A 2 18.31 3.92 -35.23
CA HIS A 2 16.96 4.06 -34.68
C HIS A 2 17.10 3.95 -33.16
N SER A 3 17.27 5.11 -32.54
CA SER A 3 17.03 5.32 -31.12
C SER A 3 15.51 5.22 -30.95
N ILE A 4 15.04 4.06 -30.53
CA ILE A 4 13.72 3.98 -29.89
C ILE A 4 14.03 4.40 -28.45
N SER A 5 13.76 5.67 -28.15
CA SER A 5 13.73 6.13 -26.78
C SER A 5 12.66 5.31 -26.08
N ASP A 6 13.12 4.39 -25.25
CA ASP A 6 12.36 3.58 -24.30
C ASP A 6 11.81 4.55 -23.25
N GLU A 7 10.80 5.34 -23.63
CA GLU A 7 10.01 6.09 -22.66
C GLU A 7 9.22 5.04 -21.87
N ALA A 8 9.82 4.61 -20.76
CA ALA A 8 9.15 3.90 -19.69
C ALA A 8 7.96 4.75 -19.23
N HIS A 9 6.82 4.61 -19.90
CA HIS A 9 5.54 5.08 -19.45
C HIS A 9 5.23 4.30 -18.17
N TYR A 10 5.63 4.86 -17.03
CA TYR A 10 5.21 4.36 -15.74
C TYR A 10 3.70 4.51 -15.66
N ASP A 11 3.00 3.40 -15.41
CA ASP A 11 1.56 3.39 -15.25
C ASP A 11 1.16 4.35 -14.10
N PRO A 12 0.34 5.39 -14.37
CA PRO A 12 -0.09 6.35 -13.37
C PRO A 12 -0.80 5.72 -12.17
N GLU A 13 -1.53 4.61 -12.37
CA GLU A 13 -2.20 3.88 -11.29
C GLU A 13 -1.18 3.17 -10.39
N ILE A 14 -0.14 2.58 -10.98
CA ILE A 14 0.96 1.98 -10.21
C ILE A 14 1.75 3.04 -9.43
N GLN A 15 2.01 4.22 -10.02
CA GLN A 15 2.62 5.33 -9.30
C GLN A 15 1.76 5.81 -8.13
N ARG A 16 0.43 5.87 -8.32
CA ARG A 16 -0.51 6.25 -7.27
C ARG A 16 -0.50 5.25 -6.11
N ILE A 17 -0.57 3.94 -6.40
CA ILE A 17 -0.48 2.89 -5.38
C ILE A 17 0.87 2.92 -4.66
N PHE A 18 1.97 3.15 -5.38
CA PHE A 18 3.28 3.36 -4.78
C PHE A 18 3.28 4.55 -3.79
N GLY A 19 2.62 5.65 -4.16
CA GLY A 19 2.45 6.82 -3.30
C GLY A 19 1.67 6.51 -2.01
N LEU A 20 0.61 5.70 -2.11
CA LEU A 20 -0.18 5.26 -0.94
C LEU A 20 0.61 4.34 -0.01
N TRP A 21 1.39 3.40 -0.56
CA TRP A 21 2.32 2.58 0.23
C TRP A 21 3.39 3.44 0.92
N SER A 22 3.98 4.38 0.18
CA SER A 22 5.00 5.29 0.73
C SER A 22 4.45 6.15 1.87
N ARG A 23 3.19 6.62 1.74
CA ARG A 23 2.49 7.35 2.81
C ARG A 23 2.29 6.48 4.04
N LEU A 24 1.83 5.23 3.85
CA LEU A 24 1.65 4.30 4.96
C LEU A 24 2.97 4.04 5.71
N ASP A 25 4.05 3.77 4.97
CA ASP A 25 5.38 3.57 5.53
C ASP A 25 5.80 4.81 6.34
N GLN A 26 5.60 6.01 5.81
CA GLN A 26 5.92 7.25 6.52
C GLN A 26 5.19 7.34 7.87
N GLU A 27 3.92 6.97 7.95
CA GLU A 27 3.17 6.99 9.21
C GLU A 27 3.64 5.91 10.22
N ILE A 28 4.09 4.75 9.72
CA ILE A 28 4.70 3.70 10.55
C ILE A 28 6.03 4.20 11.14
N PHE A 29 6.88 4.81 10.31
CA PHE A 29 8.21 5.28 10.70
C PHE A 29 8.23 6.63 11.43
N THR A 30 7.09 7.30 11.59
CA THR A 30 6.98 8.57 12.32
C THR A 30 6.31 8.36 13.68
N PRO A 31 7.08 8.04 14.74
CA PRO A 31 6.52 7.77 16.06
C PRO A 31 5.97 9.04 16.72
N ASN A 32 4.96 8.88 17.59
CA ASN A 32 4.53 9.98 18.45
C ASN A 32 5.62 10.27 19.52
N PRO A 33 5.63 11.46 20.14
CA PRO A 33 6.58 11.77 21.21
C PRO A 33 6.53 10.73 22.34
N GLY A 34 7.67 10.11 22.63
CA GLY A 34 7.82 9.08 23.67
C GLY A 34 7.45 7.66 23.25
N GLU A 35 7.07 7.43 21.99
CA GLU A 35 6.74 6.12 21.44
C GLU A 35 7.95 5.46 20.77
N SER A 36 8.04 4.13 20.88
CA SER A 36 9.06 3.35 20.19
C SER A 36 8.67 3.09 18.73
N VAL A 37 9.55 3.46 17.79
CA VAL A 37 9.33 3.14 16.37
C VAL A 37 9.35 1.63 16.12
N LEU A 38 10.13 0.87 16.90
CA LEU A 38 10.19 -0.59 16.77
C LEU A 38 8.88 -1.26 17.20
N GLU A 39 8.23 -0.74 18.25
CA GLU A 39 6.92 -1.24 18.69
C GLU A 39 5.83 -0.91 17.65
N ARG A 40 5.92 0.25 17.00
CA ARG A 40 5.04 0.61 15.87
C ARG A 40 5.23 -0.33 14.70
N MET A 41 6.47 -0.60 14.29
CA MET A 41 6.78 -1.53 13.19
C MET A 41 6.38 -2.97 13.49
N ALA A 42 6.34 -3.36 14.78
CA ALA A 42 5.92 -4.69 15.19
C ALA A 42 4.39 -4.90 15.08
N THR A 43 3.62 -3.83 14.89
CA THR A 43 2.16 -3.89 14.73
C THR A 43 1.80 -3.75 13.26
N ASP A 44 1.04 -4.69 12.74
CA ASP A 44 0.58 -4.63 11.36
C ASP A 44 -0.36 -3.44 11.10
N ALA A 45 -0.25 -2.85 9.91
CA ALA A 45 -1.03 -1.67 9.54
C ALA A 45 -2.55 -1.88 9.66
N TRP A 46 -3.06 -3.09 9.37
CA TRP A 46 -4.47 -3.44 9.50
C TRP A 46 -4.93 -3.74 10.94
N GLU A 47 -4.01 -3.81 11.90
CA GLU A 47 -4.28 -4.03 13.33
C GLU A 47 -3.99 -2.78 14.18
N SER A 48 -3.25 -1.82 13.62
CA SER A 48 -2.84 -0.61 14.31
C SER A 48 -4.03 0.19 14.85
N GLN A 49 -3.87 0.70 16.07
CA GLN A 49 -4.82 1.63 16.69
C GLN A 49 -4.42 3.10 16.48
N ASP A 50 -3.25 3.37 15.90
CA ASP A 50 -2.82 4.73 15.60
C ASP A 50 -3.72 5.31 14.48
N PRO A 51 -4.35 6.48 14.70
CA PRO A 51 -5.28 7.06 13.75
C PRO A 51 -4.64 7.42 12.39
N ARG A 52 -3.33 7.75 12.37
CA ARG A 52 -2.61 8.10 11.14
C ARG A 52 -2.33 6.87 10.29
N ILE A 53 -1.84 5.79 10.91
CA ILE A 53 -1.62 4.50 10.24
C ILE A 53 -2.95 3.96 9.72
N ARG A 54 -4.00 4.00 10.55
CA ARG A 54 -5.34 3.56 10.14
C ARG A 54 -5.87 4.34 8.94
N ALA A 55 -5.77 5.67 8.96
CA ALA A 55 -6.23 6.49 7.84
C ALA A 55 -5.47 6.19 6.55
N ALA A 56 -4.13 6.03 6.61
CA ALA A 56 -3.32 5.65 5.46
C ALA A 56 -3.67 4.24 4.94
N TRP A 57 -3.89 3.28 5.84
CA TRP A 57 -4.34 1.94 5.48
C TRP A 57 -5.73 1.95 4.85
N GLU A 58 -6.65 2.73 5.41
CA GLU A 58 -8.02 2.88 4.90
C GLU A 58 -8.04 3.47 3.49
N GLU A 59 -7.23 4.51 3.24
CA GLU A 59 -7.07 5.11 1.91
C GLU A 59 -6.43 4.15 0.91
N LEU A 60 -5.38 3.43 1.30
CA LEU A 60 -4.74 2.40 0.47
C LEU A 60 -5.74 1.32 0.07
N THR A 61 -6.56 0.87 1.02
CA THR A 61 -7.53 -0.22 0.84
C THR A 61 -8.94 0.26 0.46
N ASP A 62 -9.07 1.49 -0.04
CA ASP A 62 -10.32 1.97 -0.61
C ASP A 62 -10.72 1.12 -1.84
N PRO A 63 -12.00 0.73 -2.01
CA PRO A 63 -12.45 -0.09 -3.15
C PRO A 63 -12.11 0.47 -4.53
N THR A 64 -11.99 1.79 -4.67
CA THR A 64 -11.57 2.43 -5.93
C THR A 64 -10.15 2.04 -6.36
N ASN A 65 -9.34 1.51 -5.44
CA ASN A 65 -7.97 1.07 -5.69
C ASN A 65 -7.86 -0.39 -6.13
N LEU A 66 -8.97 -1.14 -6.15
CA LEU A 66 -8.93 -2.59 -6.41
C LEU A 66 -8.22 -2.96 -7.72
N PRO A 67 -8.45 -2.29 -8.87
CA PRO A 67 -7.74 -2.61 -10.12
C PRO A 67 -6.22 -2.40 -9.98
N ALA A 68 -5.81 -1.24 -9.47
CA ALA A 68 -4.41 -0.87 -9.33
C ALA A 68 -3.67 -1.74 -8.30
N LEU A 69 -4.31 -2.08 -7.17
CA LEU A 69 -3.75 -3.03 -6.19
C LEU A 69 -3.61 -4.44 -6.78
N THR A 70 -4.51 -4.85 -7.68
CA THR A 70 -4.44 -6.17 -8.33
C THR A 70 -3.23 -6.25 -9.25
N GLU A 71 -2.98 -5.18 -10.01
CA GLU A 71 -1.81 -5.08 -10.86
C GLU A 71 -0.51 -4.96 -10.05
N TRP A 72 -0.51 -4.13 -9.00
CA TRP A 72 0.60 -4.02 -8.05
C TRP A 72 0.99 -5.40 -7.50
N ALA A 73 0.03 -6.17 -6.99
CA ALA A 73 0.31 -7.50 -6.44
C ALA A 73 0.77 -8.51 -7.50
N ALA A 74 0.48 -8.31 -8.78
CA ALA A 74 0.94 -9.19 -9.85
C ALA A 74 2.45 -9.03 -10.16
N GLN A 75 3.11 -8.00 -9.64
CA GLN A 75 4.55 -7.81 -9.84
C GLN A 75 5.37 -8.98 -9.27
N SER A 76 6.25 -9.58 -10.08
CA SER A 76 6.96 -10.81 -9.72
C SER A 76 8.09 -10.64 -8.70
N ASN A 77 8.59 -9.41 -8.49
CA ASN A 77 9.84 -9.16 -7.78
C ASN A 77 9.67 -8.62 -6.35
N MET A 78 8.52 -8.86 -5.70
CA MET A 78 8.30 -8.43 -4.31
C MET A 78 8.98 -9.38 -3.30
N HIS A 79 9.60 -8.81 -2.27
CA HIS A 79 10.03 -9.59 -1.12
C HIS A 79 8.83 -10.11 -0.30
N ALA A 80 9.06 -11.15 0.51
CA ALA A 80 7.99 -11.90 1.19
C ALA A 80 7.07 -11.02 2.05
N GLU A 81 7.63 -10.02 2.73
CA GLU A 81 6.84 -9.12 3.57
C GLU A 81 5.97 -8.16 2.75
N ALA A 82 6.51 -7.56 1.68
CA ALA A 82 5.73 -6.73 0.75
C ALA A 82 4.62 -7.54 0.06
N ARG A 83 4.89 -8.81 -0.28
CA ARG A 83 3.88 -9.73 -0.80
C ARG A 83 2.75 -9.91 0.20
N ARG A 84 3.06 -10.28 1.45
CA ARG A 84 2.08 -10.47 2.52
C ARG A 84 1.22 -9.22 2.75
N ALA A 85 1.85 -8.04 2.81
CA ALA A 85 1.13 -6.78 2.98
C ALA A 85 0.21 -6.49 1.78
N SER A 86 0.68 -6.72 0.55
CA SER A 86 -0.11 -6.54 -0.68
C SER A 86 -1.30 -7.50 -0.76
N ASP A 87 -1.11 -8.76 -0.39
CA ASP A 87 -2.18 -9.76 -0.34
C ASP A 87 -3.24 -9.38 0.68
N MET A 88 -2.82 -8.87 1.84
CA MET A 88 -3.73 -8.37 2.88
C MET A 88 -4.52 -7.14 2.42
N ALA A 89 -3.83 -6.16 1.80
CA ALA A 89 -4.47 -4.98 1.23
C ALA A 89 -5.51 -5.36 0.17
N LEU A 90 -5.18 -6.32 -0.71
CA LEU A 90 -6.11 -6.85 -1.70
C LEU A 90 -7.32 -7.55 -1.09
N ARG A 91 -7.11 -8.39 -0.06
CA ARG A 91 -8.20 -9.07 0.64
C ARG A 91 -9.18 -8.05 1.21
N ILE A 92 -8.69 -7.07 1.97
CA ILE A 92 -9.53 -6.05 2.60
C ILE A 92 -10.21 -5.16 1.56
N CYS A 93 -9.50 -4.75 0.52
CA CYS A 93 -10.06 -3.95 -0.58
C CYS A 93 -11.22 -4.69 -1.27
N ARG A 94 -11.08 -6.00 -1.53
CA ARG A 94 -12.16 -6.86 -2.09
C ARG A 94 -13.35 -7.00 -1.15
N GLU A 95 -13.10 -7.24 0.14
CA GLU A 95 -14.15 -7.33 1.16
C GLU A 95 -14.99 -6.04 1.23
N ARG A 96 -14.32 -4.89 1.17
CA ARG A 96 -14.99 -3.58 1.15
C ARG A 96 -15.77 -3.36 -0.15
N ALA A 97 -15.18 -3.68 -1.30
CA ALA A 97 -15.86 -3.58 -2.59
C ALA A 97 -17.14 -4.45 -2.64
N ALA A 98 -17.10 -5.64 -2.03
CA ALA A 98 -18.27 -6.53 -1.95
C ALA A 98 -19.35 -6.06 -0.97
N GLY A 99 -19.00 -5.18 -0.01
CA GLY A 99 -19.92 -4.61 0.98
C GLY A 99 -20.50 -3.25 0.59
N GLN A 100 -20.11 -2.68 -0.54
CA GLN A 100 -20.69 -1.44 -1.07
C GLN A 100 -22.00 -1.75 -1.82
N PRO A 101 -23.13 -1.06 -1.51
CA PRO A 101 -24.40 -1.23 -2.21
C PRO A 101 -24.39 -0.65 -3.63
#